data_AF-A0A3M1YYJ0-F1
#
_entry.id   AF-A0A3M1YYJ0-F1
#
_cell.length_a   1.000
_cell.length_b   1.000
_cell.length_c   1.000
_cell.angle_alpha   90.00
_cell.angle_beta   90.00
_cell.angle_gamma   90.00
#
_symmetry.space_group_name_H-M   'P 1'
#
loop_
_entity.id
_entity.type
_entity.pdbx_description
1 polymer ?
#
loop_
_entity_poly.entity_id
_entity_poly.type
_entity_poly.pdbx_seq_one_letter_code
_entity_poly.pdbx_strand_id
1 'polypeptide(L)'
;MRRLGTALATAIVLLVGLVTLLGLLVGDNLGVLSTVVESFGLRFIAQFFVQVMAIVAAIMVLVGVFNLIAIHVTRVRRGGGIYSIALVTSFLAVVLAYMLNRQDLSQFLLEDVQISVESALTALLYFALVYGGYRVLHHRVTWSRVLFVITVLFVLVAALPLGLPQAIVDFHTWLMNVPVNAGARGILIGIALATIVTGVRVLIGQDRSYRE
;
A
#
# COMPACT_ATOMS: atom_id res chain seq x y z
N MET A 1 -26.71 12.51 23.95
CA MET A 1 -26.84 11.21 23.26
C MET A 1 -25.86 11.03 22.10
N ARG A 2 -25.72 11.98 21.16
CA ARG A 2 -24.75 11.89 20.04
C ARG A 2 -23.28 11.62 20.45
N ARG A 3 -22.78 12.27 21.51
CA ARG A 3 -21.40 12.09 22.00
C ARG A 3 -21.11 10.69 22.59
N LEU A 4 -22.14 9.98 23.03
CA LEU A 4 -22.00 8.66 23.65
C LEU A 4 -21.89 7.57 22.57
N GLY A 5 -22.69 7.69 21.49
CA GLY A 5 -22.60 6.80 20.33
C GLY A 5 -21.24 6.88 19.62
N THR A 6 -20.66 8.08 19.53
CA THR A 6 -19.34 8.27 18.92
C THR A 6 -18.23 7.64 19.76
N ALA A 7 -18.29 7.77 21.09
CA ALA A 7 -17.33 7.16 21.99
C ALA A 7 -17.41 5.62 21.96
N LEU A 8 -18.63 5.07 21.90
CA LEU A 8 -18.84 3.62 21.77
C LEU A 8 -18.30 3.07 20.45
N ALA A 9 -18.55 3.76 19.33
CA ALA A 9 -18.04 3.34 18.03
C ALA A 9 -16.49 3.30 18.02
N THR A 10 -15.85 4.35 18.54
CA THR A 10 -14.38 4.38 18.64
C THR A 10 -13.85 3.29 19.58
N ALA A 11 -14.50 3.05 20.72
CA ALA A 11 -14.12 2.00 21.65
C ALA A 11 -14.21 0.60 21.01
N ILE A 12 -15.27 0.33 20.24
CA ILE A 12 -15.43 -0.94 19.52
C ILE A 12 -14.33 -1.10 18.47
N VAL A 13 -14.04 -0.07 17.68
CA VAL A 13 -13.00 -0.12 16.65
C VAL A 13 -11.62 -0.39 17.27
N LEU A 14 -11.28 0.31 18.37
CA LEU A 14 -10.03 0.09 19.08
C LEU A 14 -9.94 -1.32 19.67
N LEU A 15 -11.04 -1.82 20.24
CA LEU A 15 -11.09 -3.16 20.83
C LEU A 15 -10.91 -4.24 19.75
N VAL A 16 -11.63 -4.14 18.63
CA VAL A 16 -11.48 -5.06 17.49
C VAL A 16 -10.06 -5.00 16.93
N GLY A 17 -9.50 -3.80 16.75
CA GLY A 17 -8.12 -3.62 16.28
C GLY A 17 -7.10 -4.25 17.23
N LEU A 18 -7.25 -4.03 18.53
CA LEU A 18 -6.36 -4.59 19.56
C LEU A 18 -6.45 -6.12 19.62
N VAL A 19 -7.66 -6.68 19.58
CA VAL A 19 -7.89 -8.14 19.56
C VAL A 19 -7.26 -8.77 18.32
N THR A 20 -7.45 -8.14 17.15
CA THR A 20 -6.88 -8.63 15.89
C THR A 20 -5.35 -8.56 15.93
N LEU A 21 -4.78 -7.46 16.43
CA LEU A 21 -3.34 -7.29 16.57
C LEU A 21 -2.74 -8.34 17.52
N LEU A 22 -3.34 -8.54 18.70
CA LEU A 22 -2.87 -9.53 19.67
C LEU A 22 -2.97 -10.96 19.10
N GLY A 23 -4.05 -11.27 18.39
CA GLY A 23 -4.21 -12.58 17.74
C GLY A 23 -3.18 -12.86 16.65
N LEU A 24 -2.72 -11.83 15.92
CA LEU A 24 -1.71 -11.97 14.85
C LEU A 24 -0.26 -11.87 15.35
N LEU A 25 0.00 -11.06 16.37
CA LEU A 25 1.35 -10.75 16.85
C LEU A 25 1.92 -11.86 17.76
N VAL A 26 1.07 -12.55 18.51
CA VAL A 26 1.51 -13.56 19.47
C VAL A 26 1.74 -14.90 18.77
N GLY A 27 3.01 -15.17 18.47
CA GLY A 27 3.48 -16.45 17.92
C GLY A 27 3.45 -17.61 18.94
N ASP A 28 3.64 -18.83 18.46
CA ASP A 28 3.53 -20.07 19.26
C ASP A 28 4.55 -20.18 20.40
N ASN A 29 5.70 -19.52 20.24
CA ASN A 29 6.87 -19.67 21.12
C ASN A 29 6.91 -18.70 22.31
N LEU A 30 5.79 -18.03 22.65
CA LEU A 30 5.74 -17.01 23.71
C LEU A 30 5.21 -17.53 25.07
N GLY A 31 5.10 -18.85 25.23
CA GLY A 31 4.76 -19.51 26.50
C GLY A 31 3.40 -19.09 27.04
N VAL A 32 3.36 -18.41 28.20
CA VAL A 32 2.10 -18.00 28.86
C VAL A 32 1.25 -17.12 27.94
N LEU A 33 1.86 -16.24 27.14
CA LEU A 33 1.11 -15.38 26.23
C LEU A 33 0.41 -16.16 25.12
N SER A 34 1.03 -17.21 24.57
CA SER A 34 0.38 -18.04 23.54
C SER A 34 -0.77 -18.85 24.13
N THR A 35 -0.63 -19.38 25.34
CA THR A 35 -1.72 -20.10 26.03
C THR A 35 -2.94 -19.20 26.32
N VAL A 36 -2.71 -17.94 26.71
CA VAL A 36 -3.79 -16.97 26.92
C VAL A 36 -4.50 -16.70 25.59
N VAL A 37 -3.76 -16.38 24.53
CA VAL A 37 -4.31 -16.09 23.20
C VAL A 37 -5.14 -17.26 22.65
N GLU A 38 -4.67 -18.49 22.86
CA GLU A 38 -5.37 -19.70 22.45
C GLU A 38 -6.62 -19.94 23.29
N SER A 39 -6.54 -19.81 24.61
CA SER A 39 -7.68 -20.02 25.53
C SER A 39 -8.85 -19.08 25.27
N PHE A 40 -8.56 -17.82 24.92
CA PHE A 40 -9.58 -16.81 24.58
C PHE A 40 -9.98 -16.84 23.08
N GLY A 41 -9.42 -17.74 22.28
CA GLY A 41 -9.73 -17.87 20.86
C GLY A 41 -9.37 -16.64 20.02
N LEU A 42 -8.42 -15.81 20.47
CA LEU A 42 -8.12 -14.52 19.82
C LEU A 42 -7.58 -14.70 18.39
N ARG A 43 -6.89 -15.81 18.11
CA ARG A 43 -6.40 -16.16 16.77
C ARG A 43 -7.53 -16.41 15.78
N PHE A 44 -8.55 -17.16 16.22
CA PHE A 44 -9.73 -17.42 15.40
C PHE A 44 -10.46 -16.11 15.08
N ILE A 45 -10.64 -15.26 16.09
CA ILE A 45 -11.26 -13.94 15.93
C ILE A 45 -10.44 -13.05 14.96
N ALA A 46 -9.12 -13.04 15.11
CA ALA A 46 -8.23 -12.27 14.25
C ALA A 46 -8.31 -12.76 12.79
N GLN A 47 -8.26 -14.07 12.55
CA GLN A 47 -8.39 -14.64 11.21
C GLN A 47 -9.76 -14.33 10.59
N PHE A 48 -10.83 -14.39 11.37
CA PHE A 48 -12.17 -14.00 10.93
C PHE A 48 -12.19 -12.54 10.46
N PHE A 49 -11.64 -11.60 11.24
CA PHE A 49 -11.58 -10.19 10.84
C PHE A 49 -10.67 -9.96 9.63
N VAL A 50 -9.54 -10.65 9.52
CA VAL A 50 -8.67 -10.60 8.34
C VAL A 50 -9.42 -11.09 7.09
N GLN A 51 -10.20 -12.16 7.20
CA GLN A 51 -11.00 -12.68 6.10
C GLN A 51 -12.09 -11.68 5.69
N VAL A 52 -12.81 -11.09 6.67
CA VAL A 52 -13.79 -10.03 6.40
C VAL A 52 -13.12 -8.83 5.72
N MET A 53 -11.95 -8.40 6.18
CA MET A 53 -11.18 -7.32 5.56
C MET A 53 -10.80 -7.67 4.11
N ALA A 54 -10.37 -8.90 3.84
CA ALA A 54 -10.04 -9.34 2.49
C ALA A 54 -11.26 -9.30 1.55
N ILE A 55 -12.44 -9.73 2.04
CA ILE A 55 -13.69 -9.66 1.28
C ILE A 55 -14.08 -8.20 1.01
N VAL A 56 -14.02 -7.34 2.03
CA VAL A 56 -14.31 -5.90 1.89
C VAL A 56 -13.33 -5.25 0.91
N ALA A 57 -12.04 -5.55 1.01
CA ALA A 57 -11.02 -5.05 0.09
C ALA A 57 -11.29 -5.47 -1.36
N ALA A 58 -11.67 -6.74 -1.59
CA ALA A 58 -12.05 -7.21 -2.92
C ALA A 58 -13.26 -6.45 -3.48
N ILE A 59 -14.29 -6.21 -2.65
CA ILE A 59 -15.45 -5.41 -3.05
C ILE A 59 -15.04 -3.96 -3.32
N MET A 60 -14.17 -3.36 -2.51
CA MET A 60 -13.68 -2.00 -2.72
C MET A 60 -12.93 -1.84 -4.04
N VAL A 61 -12.10 -2.84 -4.42
CA VAL A 61 -11.44 -2.86 -5.72
C VAL A 61 -12.47 -2.87 -6.84
N LEU A 62 -13.50 -3.73 -6.76
CA LEU A 62 -14.57 -3.76 -7.75
C LEU A 62 -15.30 -2.41 -7.85
N VAL A 63 -15.69 -1.83 -6.71
CA VAL A 63 -16.33 -0.50 -6.67
C VAL A 63 -15.43 0.57 -7.30
N GLY A 64 -14.12 0.54 -7.03
CA GLY A 64 -13.14 1.43 -7.63
C GLY A 64 -13.07 1.30 -9.15
N VAL A 65 -13.01 0.06 -9.66
CA VAL A 65 -13.00 -0.24 -11.09
C VAL A 65 -14.30 0.23 -11.76
N PHE A 66 -15.46 -0.10 -11.18
CA PHE A 66 -16.76 0.35 -11.70
C PHE A 66 -16.86 1.88 -11.74
N ASN A 67 -16.45 2.56 -10.67
CA ASN A 67 -16.45 4.01 -10.62
C ASN A 67 -15.55 4.62 -11.70
N LEU A 68 -14.33 4.09 -11.86
CA LEU A 68 -13.39 4.54 -12.88
C LEU A 68 -13.99 4.40 -14.29
N ILE A 69 -14.56 3.24 -14.61
CA ILE A 69 -15.19 2.98 -15.91
C ILE A 69 -16.40 3.90 -16.12
N ALA A 70 -17.28 4.03 -15.13
CA ALA A 70 -18.49 4.85 -15.22
C ALA A 70 -18.17 6.31 -15.56
N ILE A 71 -17.14 6.89 -14.93
CA ILE A 71 -16.68 8.24 -15.21
C ILE A 71 -16.16 8.36 -16.65
N HIS A 72 -15.31 7.44 -17.09
CA HIS A 72 -14.67 7.53 -18.40
C HIS A 72 -15.64 7.22 -19.54
N VAL A 73 -16.54 6.25 -19.39
CA VAL A 73 -17.61 5.97 -20.36
C VAL A 73 -18.52 7.18 -20.53
N THR A 74 -18.93 7.81 -19.41
CA THR A 74 -19.76 9.03 -19.45
C THR A 74 -19.03 10.18 -20.14
N ARG A 75 -17.72 10.32 -19.89
CA ARG A 75 -16.88 11.32 -20.55
C ARG A 75 -16.78 11.07 -22.05
N VAL A 76 -16.53 9.82 -22.49
CA VAL A 76 -16.49 9.44 -23.90
C VAL A 76 -17.82 9.77 -24.60
N ARG A 77 -18.96 9.46 -23.98
CA ARG A 77 -20.30 9.77 -24.52
C ARG A 77 -20.55 11.28 -24.69
N ARG A 78 -19.90 12.13 -23.90
CA ARG A 78 -20.01 13.60 -23.98
C ARG A 78 -18.96 14.24 -24.90
N GLY A 79 -18.38 13.48 -25.83
CA GLY A 79 -17.34 13.95 -26.75
C GLY A 79 -15.93 13.91 -26.14
N GLY A 80 -15.69 12.95 -25.25
CA GLY A 80 -14.51 12.91 -24.37
C GLY A 80 -13.16 12.72 -25.07
N GLY A 81 -12.10 13.18 -24.39
CA GLY A 81 -10.72 13.16 -24.87
C GLY A 81 -10.08 11.78 -24.99
N ILE A 82 -9.03 11.72 -25.80
CA ILE A 82 -8.29 10.52 -26.24
C ILE A 82 -7.96 9.56 -25.09
N TYR A 83 -7.56 10.07 -23.92
CA TYR A 83 -7.21 9.26 -22.75
C TYR A 83 -8.37 8.42 -22.21
N SER A 84 -9.60 8.94 -22.30
CA SER A 84 -10.79 8.22 -21.82
C SER A 84 -11.19 7.10 -22.77
N ILE A 85 -11.01 7.32 -24.07
CA ILE A 85 -11.18 6.29 -25.09
C ILE A 85 -10.14 5.19 -24.87
N ALA A 86 -8.86 5.56 -24.75
CA ALA A 86 -7.75 4.62 -24.54
C ALA A 86 -7.96 3.76 -23.29
N LEU A 87 -8.44 4.33 -22.18
CA LEU A 87 -8.73 3.58 -20.96
C LEU A 87 -9.86 2.55 -21.15
N VAL A 88 -10.98 2.97 -21.76
CA VAL A 88 -12.14 2.10 -21.94
C VAL A 88 -11.81 0.97 -22.92
N THR A 89 -11.08 1.27 -24.00
CA THR A 89 -10.66 0.26 -24.98
C THR A 89 -9.64 -0.71 -24.40
N SER A 90 -8.65 -0.24 -23.63
CA SER A 90 -7.68 -1.13 -23.00
C SER A 90 -8.32 -2.03 -21.95
N PHE A 91 -9.23 -1.50 -21.13
CA PHE A 91 -10.01 -2.29 -20.17
C PHE A 91 -10.81 -3.40 -20.89
N LEU A 92 -11.52 -3.05 -21.97
CA LEU A 92 -12.29 -4.03 -22.73
C LEU A 92 -11.39 -5.08 -23.39
N ALA A 93 -10.23 -4.67 -23.90
CA ALA A 93 -9.25 -5.60 -24.51
C ALA A 93 -8.76 -6.65 -23.50
N VAL A 94 -8.45 -6.24 -22.26
CA VAL A 94 -8.04 -7.17 -21.18
C VAL A 94 -9.17 -8.15 -20.84
N VAL A 95 -10.40 -7.66 -20.66
CA VAL A 95 -11.56 -8.52 -20.34
C VAL A 95 -11.83 -9.51 -21.47
N LEU A 96 -11.80 -9.05 -22.73
CA LEU A 96 -12.01 -9.91 -23.89
C LEU A 96 -10.88 -10.95 -24.04
N ALA A 97 -9.62 -10.56 -23.83
CA ALA A 97 -8.48 -11.49 -23.87
C ALA A 97 -8.64 -12.61 -22.84
N TYR A 98 -9.08 -12.26 -21.63
CA TYR A 98 -9.36 -13.24 -20.58
C TYR A 98 -10.56 -14.14 -20.93
N MET A 99 -11.69 -13.58 -21.37
CA MET A 99 -12.88 -14.36 -21.73
C MET A 99 -12.65 -15.32 -22.91
N LEU A 100 -11.79 -14.94 -23.85
CA LEU A 100 -11.42 -15.77 -25.00
C LEU A 100 -10.30 -16.76 -24.70
N ASN A 101 -9.86 -16.85 -23.43
CA ASN A 101 -8.75 -17.69 -22.96
C ASN A 101 -7.46 -17.49 -23.78
N ARG A 102 -7.22 -16.26 -24.25
CA ARG A 102 -6.03 -15.89 -25.02
C ARG A 102 -4.88 -15.62 -24.06
N GLN A 103 -4.26 -16.69 -23.56
CA GLN A 103 -3.18 -16.62 -22.57
C GLN A 103 -2.07 -15.67 -23.00
N ASP A 104 -1.59 -15.76 -24.25
CA ASP A 104 -0.55 -14.88 -24.79
C ASP A 104 -0.90 -13.38 -24.71
N LEU A 105 -2.14 -13.02 -25.08
CA LEU A 105 -2.60 -11.63 -25.04
C LEU A 105 -2.84 -11.17 -23.61
N SER A 106 -3.36 -12.04 -22.74
CA SER A 106 -3.56 -11.72 -21.33
C SER A 106 -2.23 -11.53 -20.61
N GLN A 107 -1.22 -12.35 -20.91
CA GLN A 107 0.10 -12.26 -20.33
C GLN A 107 0.80 -10.99 -20.81
N PHE A 108 0.78 -10.70 -22.11
CA PHE A 108 1.34 -9.45 -22.63
C PHE A 108 0.70 -8.20 -21.98
N LEU A 109 -0.63 -8.17 -21.87
CA LEU A 109 -1.34 -7.01 -21.31
C LEU A 109 -1.20 -6.87 -19.79
N LEU A 110 -1.14 -7.98 -19.05
CA LEU A 110 -1.10 -7.96 -17.58
C LEU A 110 0.32 -8.03 -17.01
N GLU A 111 1.29 -8.59 -17.73
CA GLU A 111 2.66 -8.74 -17.27
C GLU A 111 3.55 -7.71 -17.94
N ASP A 112 3.71 -7.76 -19.26
CA ASP A 112 4.69 -6.89 -19.95
C ASP A 112 4.33 -5.40 -19.85
N VAL A 113 3.06 -5.06 -20.13
CA VAL A 113 2.59 -3.67 -20.03
C VAL A 113 2.59 -3.20 -18.58
N GLN A 114 2.16 -4.03 -17.64
CA GLN A 114 2.14 -3.67 -16.21
C GLN A 114 3.56 -3.43 -15.69
N ILE A 115 4.51 -4.34 -15.98
CA ILE A 115 5.92 -4.22 -15.57
C ILE A 115 6.53 -2.96 -16.18
N SER A 116 6.21 -2.62 -17.43
CA SER A 116 6.71 -1.40 -18.06
C SER A 116 6.21 -0.14 -17.34
N VAL A 117 4.90 -0.08 -17.01
CA VAL A 117 4.31 1.03 -16.25
C VAL A 117 4.87 1.10 -14.83
N GLU A 118 4.98 -0.03 -14.13
CA GLU A 118 5.58 -0.13 -12.80
C GLU A 118 7.03 0.35 -12.82
N SER A 119 7.80 -0.02 -13.84
CA SER A 119 9.19 0.43 -14.01
C SER A 119 9.27 1.93 -14.25
N ALA A 120 8.37 2.50 -15.06
CA ALA A 120 8.31 3.94 -15.31
C ALA A 120 7.94 4.73 -14.02
N LEU A 121 6.96 4.25 -13.25
CA LEU A 121 6.59 4.85 -11.97
C LEU A 121 7.71 4.72 -10.94
N THR A 122 8.39 3.57 -10.91
CA THR A 122 9.55 3.33 -10.05
C THR A 122 10.71 4.25 -10.42
N ALA A 123 10.97 4.46 -11.71
CA ALA A 123 11.96 5.42 -12.19
C ALA A 123 11.60 6.85 -11.76
N LEU A 124 10.32 7.25 -11.84
CA LEU A 124 9.86 8.55 -11.36
C LEU A 124 10.05 8.70 -9.83
N LEU A 125 9.79 7.64 -9.06
CA LEU A 125 10.06 7.60 -7.62
C LEU A 125 11.56 7.75 -7.32
N TYR A 126 12.43 7.03 -8.03
CA TYR A 126 13.87 7.18 -7.88
C TYR A 126 14.34 8.59 -8.25
N PHE A 127 13.81 9.17 -9.33
CA PHE A 127 14.10 10.55 -9.70
C PHE A 127 13.66 11.54 -8.61
N ALA A 128 12.44 11.37 -8.08
CA ALA A 128 11.92 12.20 -6.99
C ALA A 128 12.77 12.06 -5.71
N LEU A 129 13.26 10.86 -5.40
CA LEU A 129 14.16 10.61 -4.26
C LEU A 129 15.50 11.33 -4.44
N VAL A 130 16.13 11.22 -5.61
CA VAL A 130 17.39 11.90 -5.93
C VAL A 130 17.21 13.42 -5.88
N TYR A 131 16.15 13.94 -6.50
CA TYR A 131 15.82 15.36 -6.47
C TYR A 131 15.53 15.87 -5.06
N GLY A 132 14.80 15.08 -4.25
CA GLY A 132 14.55 15.35 -2.85
C GLY A 132 15.84 15.43 -2.03
N GLY A 133 16.75 14.47 -2.23
CA GLY A 133 18.08 14.46 -1.61
C GLY A 133 18.91 15.70 -1.98
N TYR A 134 18.95 16.06 -3.26
CA TYR A 134 19.60 17.29 -3.74
C TYR A 134 19.00 18.54 -3.08
N ARG A 135 17.67 18.67 -3.08
CA ARG A 135 16.96 19.82 -2.49
C ARG A 135 17.26 19.98 -1.00
N VAL A 136 17.34 18.87 -0.26
CA VAL A 136 17.66 18.86 1.17
C VAL A 136 19.09 19.34 1.42
N LEU A 137 20.04 19.00 0.55
CA LEU A 137 21.44 19.40 0.69
C LEU A 137 21.68 20.90 0.37
N HIS A 138 20.88 21.49 -0.52
CA HIS A 138 21.08 22.85 -1.02
C HIS A 138 20.89 23.98 0.03
N HIS A 139 20.15 23.77 1.12
CA HIS A 139 19.87 24.85 2.10
C HIS A 139 20.90 24.97 3.24
N ARG A 140 21.34 23.84 3.82
CA ARG A 140 22.32 23.77 4.92
C ARG A 140 22.95 22.37 4.88
N VAL A 141 24.27 22.28 4.76
CA VAL A 141 24.98 21.00 4.84
C VAL A 141 25.09 20.60 6.30
N THR A 142 24.30 19.61 6.70
CA THR A 142 24.38 18.98 8.03
C THR A 142 24.88 17.54 7.85
N TRP A 143 25.61 17.02 8.83
CA TRP A 143 26.13 15.64 8.81
C TRP A 143 25.06 14.61 8.43
N SER A 144 23.85 14.72 8.99
CA SER A 144 22.73 13.83 8.69
C SER A 144 22.27 13.87 7.23
N ARG A 145 22.35 15.03 6.57
CA ARG A 145 21.94 15.19 5.16
C ARG A 145 22.99 14.62 4.20
N VAL A 146 24.27 14.80 4.53
CA VAL A 146 25.38 14.19 3.79
C VAL A 146 25.28 12.67 3.88
N LEU A 147 25.08 12.15 5.09
CA LEU A 147 24.90 10.71 5.31
C LEU A 147 23.71 10.17 4.53
N PHE A 148 22.56 10.86 4.53
CA PHE A 148 21.40 10.49 3.72
C PHE A 148 21.74 10.36 2.23
N VAL A 149 22.41 11.38 1.64
CA VAL A 149 22.77 11.36 0.22
C VAL A 149 23.75 10.23 -0.10
N ILE A 150 24.76 10.00 0.75
CA ILE A 150 25.71 8.90 0.57
C ILE A 150 24.98 7.55 0.62
N THR A 151 24.09 7.34 1.59
CA THR A 151 23.31 6.10 1.70
C THR A 151 22.41 5.90 0.49
N VAL A 152 21.72 6.94 0.02
CA VAL A 152 20.88 6.87 -1.19
C VAL A 152 21.72 6.50 -2.39
N LEU A 153 22.83 7.21 -2.65
CA LEU A 153 23.71 6.92 -3.78
C LEU A 153 24.26 5.48 -3.71
N PHE A 154 24.67 5.04 -2.52
CA PHE A 154 25.14 3.68 -2.30
C PHE A 154 24.07 2.64 -2.66
N VAL A 155 22.83 2.83 -2.20
CA VAL A 155 21.71 1.93 -2.53
C VAL A 155 21.43 1.89 -4.03
N LEU A 156 21.42 3.05 -4.69
CA LEU A 156 21.20 3.10 -6.15
C LEU A 156 22.32 2.38 -6.91
N VAL A 157 23.58 2.54 -6.49
CA VAL A 157 24.72 1.87 -7.13
C VAL A 157 24.70 0.37 -6.86
N ALA A 158 24.41 -0.03 -5.62
CA ALA A 158 24.35 -1.43 -5.23
C ALA A 158 23.21 -2.22 -5.89
N ALA A 159 22.16 -1.53 -6.37
CA ALA A 159 21.06 -2.14 -7.12
C ALA A 159 21.42 -2.51 -8.57
N LEU A 160 22.51 -1.97 -9.13
CA LEU A 160 22.95 -2.29 -10.49
C LEU A 160 23.69 -3.65 -10.53
N PRO A 161 23.48 -4.50 -11.55
CA PRO A 161 24.15 -5.80 -11.68
C PRO A 161 25.61 -5.65 -12.15
N LEU A 162 26.45 -4.96 -11.37
CA LEU A 162 27.82 -4.59 -11.73
C LEU A 162 28.87 -5.62 -11.29
N GLY A 163 28.46 -6.76 -10.73
CA GLY A 163 29.40 -7.76 -10.20
C GLY A 163 30.23 -7.23 -9.02
N LEU A 164 29.57 -6.60 -8.05
CA LEU A 164 30.22 -5.96 -6.90
C LEU A 164 30.90 -7.00 -5.96
N PRO A 165 31.97 -6.61 -5.24
CA PRO A 165 32.58 -7.45 -4.20
C PRO A 165 31.57 -7.95 -3.16
N GLN A 166 31.75 -9.17 -2.67
CA GLN A 166 30.84 -9.82 -1.70
C GLN A 166 30.57 -8.95 -0.47
N ALA A 167 31.59 -8.27 0.06
CA ALA A 167 31.43 -7.37 1.22
C ALA A 167 30.43 -6.22 0.97
N ILE A 168 30.36 -5.70 -0.25
CA ILE A 168 29.40 -4.66 -0.63
C ILE A 168 27.99 -5.24 -0.72
N VAL A 169 27.86 -6.45 -1.27
CA VAL A 169 26.59 -7.17 -1.36
C VAL A 169 26.04 -7.52 0.02
N ASP A 170 26.88 -7.99 0.93
CA ASP A 170 26.50 -8.33 2.31
C ASP A 170 26.02 -7.08 3.07
N PHE A 171 26.76 -5.97 2.95
CA PHE A 171 26.38 -4.70 3.57
C PHE A 171 25.07 -4.15 2.98
N HIS A 172 24.90 -4.19 1.66
CA HIS A 172 23.64 -3.82 1.01
C HIS A 172 22.47 -4.70 1.50
N THR A 173 22.69 -6.00 1.63
CA THR A 173 21.68 -6.95 2.13
C THR A 173 21.30 -6.65 3.58
N TRP A 174 22.27 -6.37 4.45
CA TRP A 174 22.01 -5.94 5.83
C TRP A 174 21.22 -4.63 5.87
N LEU A 175 21.60 -3.65 5.04
CA LEU A 175 20.94 -2.36 4.93
C LEU A 175 19.47 -2.51 4.49
N MET A 176 19.20 -3.39 3.52
CA MET A 176 17.84 -3.68 3.06
C MET A 176 16.99 -4.38 4.13
N ASN A 177 17.56 -5.39 4.78
CA ASN A 177 16.82 -6.25 5.71
C ASN A 177 16.54 -5.59 7.06
N VAL A 178 17.40 -4.67 7.51
CA VAL A 178 17.31 -4.05 8.84
C VAL A 178 16.71 -2.65 8.77
N PRO A 179 17.45 -1.56 8.43
CA PRO A 179 16.90 -0.21 8.50
C PRO A 179 15.88 0.09 7.41
N VAL A 180 16.04 -0.40 6.18
CA VAL A 180 15.08 -0.12 5.10
C VAL A 180 13.75 -0.83 5.39
N ASN A 181 13.79 -2.12 5.75
CA ASN A 181 12.60 -2.85 6.18
C ASN A 181 11.94 -2.24 7.43
N ALA A 182 12.73 -1.77 8.41
CA ALA A 182 12.19 -1.04 9.56
C ALA A 182 11.49 0.26 9.14
N GLY A 183 12.07 1.01 8.21
CA GLY A 183 11.46 2.21 7.62
C GLY A 183 10.16 1.90 6.87
N ALA A 184 10.16 0.87 6.03
CA ALA A 184 8.97 0.40 5.31
C ALA A 184 7.84 0.02 6.28
N ARG A 185 8.16 -0.74 7.34
CA ARG A 185 7.21 -1.06 8.41
C ARG A 185 6.71 0.19 9.13
N GLY A 186 7.58 1.16 9.42
CA GLY A 186 7.19 2.45 10.00
C GLY A 186 6.20 3.21 9.12
N ILE A 187 6.41 3.24 7.81
CA ILE A 187 5.47 3.83 6.84
C ILE A 187 4.13 3.08 6.87
N LEU A 188 4.14 1.75 6.85
CA LEU A 188 2.92 0.95 6.92
C LEU A 188 2.13 1.22 8.21
N ILE A 189 2.82 1.34 9.36
CA ILE A 189 2.18 1.74 10.63
C ILE A 189 1.60 3.14 10.52
N GLY A 190 2.32 4.09 9.93
CA GLY A 190 1.83 5.46 9.70
C GLY A 190 0.58 5.50 8.82
N ILE A 191 0.56 4.72 7.73
CA ILE A 191 -0.61 4.57 6.86
C ILE A 191 -1.78 3.96 7.63
N ALA A 192 -1.55 2.90 8.40
CA ALA A 192 -2.59 2.27 9.22
C ALA A 192 -3.19 3.24 10.25
N LEU A 193 -2.37 4.07 10.89
CA LEU A 193 -2.85 5.11 11.79
C LEU A 193 -3.66 6.17 11.04
N ALA A 194 -3.21 6.62 9.87
CA ALA A 194 -3.91 7.59 9.05
C ALA A 194 -5.28 7.07 8.56
N THR A 195 -5.39 5.80 8.19
CA THR A 195 -6.67 5.18 7.79
C THR A 195 -7.61 5.03 8.98
N ILE A 196 -7.12 4.65 10.16
CA ILE A 196 -7.93 4.61 11.39
C ILE A 196 -8.47 6.00 11.72
N VAL A 197 -7.62 7.04 11.68
CA VAL A 197 -8.04 8.41 11.98
C VAL A 197 -9.12 8.87 11.00
N THR A 198 -8.92 8.64 9.70
CA THR A 198 -9.92 8.98 8.66
C THR A 198 -11.23 8.21 8.88
N GLY A 199 -11.15 6.90 9.14
CA GLY A 199 -12.32 6.05 9.41
C GLY A 199 -13.11 6.53 10.63
N VAL A 200 -12.43 6.86 11.73
CA VAL A 200 -13.06 7.40 12.94
C VAL A 200 -13.72 8.75 12.67
N ARG A 201 -13.06 9.67 11.95
CA ARG A 201 -13.66 10.97 11.60
C ARG A 201 -14.95 10.82 10.79
N VAL A 202 -14.97 9.88 9.84
CA VAL A 202 -16.16 9.55 9.05
C VAL A 202 -17.26 8.94 9.93
N LEU A 203 -16.94 7.97 10.78
CA LEU A 203 -17.92 7.31 11.67
C LEU A 203 -18.54 8.28 12.69
N ILE A 204 -17.77 9.24 13.18
CA ILE A 204 -18.23 10.29 14.10
C ILE A 204 -19.05 11.36 13.35
N GLY A 205 -19.02 11.36 12.02
CA GLY A 205 -19.70 12.35 11.18
C GLY A 205 -19.03 13.72 11.19
N GLN A 206 -17.74 13.78 11.55
CA GLN A 206 -16.94 15.01 11.44
C GLN A 206 -16.63 15.31 9.97
N ASP A 207 -16.24 14.28 9.22
CA ASP A 207 -16.11 14.36 7.77
C ASP A 207 -17.48 14.05 7.17
N ARG A 208 -18.28 15.08 6.87
CA ARG A 208 -19.53 14.94 6.12
C ARG A 208 -19.19 14.46 4.70
N SER A 209 -19.32 13.17 4.43
CA SER A 209 -19.30 12.67 3.06
C SER A 209 -20.57 13.16 2.35
N TYR A 210 -20.41 14.14 1.45
CA TYR A 210 -21.40 14.61 0.49
C TYR A 210 -22.66 15.31 1.05
N ARG A 211 -22.55 16.63 1.24
CA ARG A 211 -23.55 17.58 0.72
C ARG A 211 -22.82 18.17 -0.50
N GLU A 212 -23.00 17.64 -1.70
CA GLU A 212 -24.14 17.86 -2.62
C GLU A 212 -24.32 16.66 -3.57
#